data_AF-A0A9Q1B984-F1
#
_entry.id   AF-A0A9Q1B984-F1
#
_cell.length_a   1.000
_cell.length_b   1.000
_cell.length_c   1.000
_cell.angle_alpha   90.00
_cell.angle_beta   90.00
_cell.angle_gamma   90.00
#
_symmetry.space_group_name_H-M   'P 1'
#
loop_
_entity.id
_entity.type
_entity.pdbx_description
1 polymer ?
#
loop_
_entity_poly.entity_id
_entity_poly.type
_entity_poly.pdbx_seq_one_letter_code
_entity_poly.pdbx_strand_id
1 'polypeptide(L)'
;MESIDERMESSREFNFNAAFLELSRNKFVCSPSVEELDSLKKSEIVKVAKHYGIEFHLLMRKDVIKSYVLEYLVDESILPSTVLETAITVPTDNTFELKRLEMQMQKEKEEREMQMQKEKEEREMQMQREEKAREHEFRMKQLELGVIKGSDPKVGLDTGVFDISKHVKFVPKFQEDNVEKFFNRFEKLGEQLKWPRDKWSILI
;
A
#
# COMPACT_ATOMS: atom_id res chain seq x y z
N MET A 1 -8.24 -64.16 60.31
CA MET A 1 -9.00 -63.63 59.16
C MET A 1 -8.68 -62.15 59.11
N GLU A 2 -7.46 -61.83 58.68
CA GLU A 2 -6.99 -60.46 58.51
C GLU A 2 -7.63 -59.93 57.23
N SER A 3 -8.72 -59.18 57.40
CA SER A 3 -9.53 -58.62 56.33
C SER A 3 -8.79 -57.46 55.67
N ILE A 4 -8.35 -57.70 54.44
CA ILE A 4 -8.34 -56.88 53.20
C ILE A 4 -8.14 -55.35 53.32
N ASP A 5 -8.72 -54.65 54.30
CA ASP A 5 -8.59 -53.19 54.48
C ASP A 5 -7.17 -52.76 54.89
N GLU A 6 -6.51 -53.46 55.82
CA GLU A 6 -5.10 -53.17 56.16
C GLU A 6 -4.16 -53.35 54.97
N ARG A 7 -4.50 -54.24 54.03
CA ARG A 7 -3.70 -54.51 52.84
C ARG A 7 -3.85 -53.42 51.78
N MET A 8 -4.97 -52.70 51.77
CA MET A 8 -5.21 -51.56 50.88
C MET A 8 -4.62 -50.26 51.43
N GLU A 9 -4.64 -50.04 52.74
CA GLU A 9 -3.91 -48.94 53.38
C GLU A 9 -2.39 -49.12 53.16
N SER A 10 -1.89 -50.33 53.44
CA SER A 10 -0.46 -50.66 53.25
C SER A 10 -0.02 -50.55 51.79
N SER A 11 -0.87 -50.90 50.81
CA SER A 11 -0.54 -50.77 49.38
C SER A 11 -0.63 -49.33 48.86
N ARG A 12 -1.45 -48.48 49.47
CA ARG A 12 -1.47 -47.03 49.23
C ARG A 12 -0.24 -46.36 49.83
N GLU A 13 0.14 -46.72 51.05
CA GLU A 13 1.37 -46.25 51.70
C GLU A 13 2.65 -46.72 50.99
N PHE A 14 2.66 -47.94 50.43
CA PHE A 14 3.82 -48.46 49.68
C PHE A 14 3.99 -47.80 48.30
N ASN A 15 2.89 -47.51 47.60
CA ASN A 15 2.93 -46.74 46.33
C ASN A 15 3.21 -45.25 46.57
N PHE A 16 2.74 -44.70 47.68
CA PHE A 16 3.09 -43.35 48.12
C PHE A 16 4.59 -43.25 48.40
N ASN A 17 5.19 -44.24 49.05
CA ASN A 17 6.64 -44.29 49.33
C ASN A 17 7.51 -44.47 48.06
N ALA A 18 7.07 -45.26 47.07
CA ALA A 18 7.81 -45.41 45.81
C ALA A 18 7.77 -44.14 44.95
N ALA A 19 6.61 -43.45 44.91
CA ALA A 19 6.48 -42.15 44.28
C ALA A 19 7.26 -41.06 45.04
N PHE A 20 7.31 -41.14 46.38
CA PHE A 20 8.08 -40.26 47.26
C PHE A 20 9.59 -40.35 46.99
N LEU A 21 10.14 -41.55 46.73
CA LEU A 21 11.57 -41.72 46.41
C LEU A 21 11.93 -41.24 44.99
N GLU A 22 11.02 -41.37 44.02
CA GLU A 22 11.25 -40.89 42.65
C GLU A 22 11.14 -39.35 42.55
N LEU A 23 10.23 -38.75 43.35
CA LEU A 23 10.06 -37.30 43.46
C LEU A 23 11.04 -36.64 44.43
N SER A 24 11.57 -37.34 45.44
CA SER A 24 12.68 -36.83 46.29
C SER A 24 13.96 -36.55 45.50
N ARG A 25 14.06 -37.09 44.27
CA ARG A 25 15.12 -36.74 43.31
C ARG A 25 14.90 -35.38 42.64
N ASN A 26 13.68 -34.86 42.66
CA ASN A 26 13.35 -33.47 42.34
C ASN A 26 13.44 -32.65 43.63
N LYS A 27 14.47 -31.81 43.76
CA LYS A 27 14.68 -30.90 44.90
C LYS A 27 13.42 -30.09 45.28
N PHE A 28 12.51 -29.89 44.32
CA PHE A 28 11.21 -29.23 44.49
C PHE A 28 10.34 -29.79 45.61
N VAL A 29 10.31 -31.11 45.87
CA VAL A 29 9.41 -31.66 46.92
C VAL A 29 9.96 -31.40 48.33
N CYS A 30 11.28 -31.25 48.46
CA CYS A 30 11.93 -30.91 49.73
C CYS A 30 12.04 -29.40 49.96
N SER A 31 12.12 -28.60 48.89
CA SER A 31 12.16 -27.14 48.93
C SER A 31 11.49 -26.56 47.68
N PRO A 32 10.16 -26.51 47.63
CA PRO A 32 9.45 -26.00 46.46
C PRO A 32 9.73 -24.50 46.31
N SER A 33 10.17 -24.10 45.13
CA SER A 33 10.39 -22.69 44.77
C SER A 33 9.69 -22.38 43.45
N VAL A 34 9.30 -21.12 43.28
CA VAL A 34 8.61 -20.65 42.06
C VAL A 34 9.44 -20.89 40.81
N GLU A 35 10.74 -20.61 40.91
CA GLU A 35 11.70 -20.73 39.81
C GLU A 35 11.82 -22.18 39.34
N GLU A 36 11.82 -23.12 40.29
CA GLU A 36 11.82 -24.54 39.96
C GLU A 36 10.50 -24.94 39.30
N LEU A 37 9.33 -24.52 39.82
CA LEU A 37 8.02 -24.83 39.23
C LEU A 37 7.86 -24.27 37.80
N ASP A 38 8.43 -23.10 37.52
CA ASP A 38 8.44 -22.46 36.20
C ASP A 38 9.24 -23.28 35.18
N SER A 39 10.36 -23.85 35.63
CA SER A 39 11.26 -24.65 34.80
C SER A 39 10.72 -26.07 34.49
N LEU A 40 9.77 -26.57 35.28
CA LEU A 40 9.24 -27.93 35.12
C LEU A 40 8.43 -28.10 33.84
N LYS A 41 8.46 -29.31 33.27
CA LYS A 41 7.64 -29.69 32.12
C LYS A 41 6.22 -30.04 32.58
N LYS A 42 5.24 -29.98 31.66
CA LYS A 42 3.82 -30.31 31.97
C LYS A 42 3.68 -31.69 32.62
N SER A 43 4.44 -32.69 32.18
CA SER A 43 4.45 -34.04 32.76
C SER A 43 4.93 -34.08 34.21
N GLU A 44 5.84 -33.17 34.60
CA GLU A 44 6.39 -33.08 35.96
C GLU A 44 5.43 -32.32 36.87
N ILE A 45 4.83 -31.22 36.39
CA ILE A 45 3.79 -30.47 37.12
C ILE A 45 2.59 -31.37 37.44
N VAL A 46 2.19 -32.23 36.49
CA VAL A 46 1.13 -33.24 36.71
C VAL A 46 1.50 -34.23 37.81
N LYS A 47 2.78 -34.62 37.92
CA LYS A 47 3.26 -35.49 39.01
C LYS A 47 3.24 -34.77 40.35
N VAL A 48 3.66 -33.51 40.38
CA VAL A 48 3.61 -32.64 41.57
C VAL A 48 2.16 -32.46 42.05
N ALA A 49 1.24 -32.13 41.16
CA ALA A 49 -0.17 -31.96 41.48
C ALA A 49 -0.78 -33.24 42.08
N LYS A 50 -0.45 -34.42 41.52
CA LYS A 50 -0.85 -35.71 42.09
C LYS A 50 -0.23 -36.00 43.45
N HIS A 51 1.02 -35.58 43.70
CA HIS A 51 1.70 -35.76 44.97
C HIS A 51 1.01 -34.99 46.10
N TYR A 52 0.63 -33.74 45.82
CA TYR A 52 -0.12 -32.90 46.77
C TYR A 52 -1.62 -33.21 46.79
N GLY A 53 -2.09 -34.22 46.06
CA GLY A 53 -3.50 -34.63 46.05
C GLY A 53 -4.44 -33.62 45.39
N ILE A 54 -3.93 -32.71 44.56
CA ILE A 54 -4.69 -31.66 43.91
C ILE A 54 -5.55 -32.26 42.79
N GLU A 55 -6.84 -31.98 42.80
CA GLU A 55 -7.75 -32.38 41.73
C GLU A 55 -7.64 -31.40 40.54
N PHE A 56 -7.29 -31.92 39.37
CA PHE A 56 -7.21 -31.13 38.14
C PHE A 56 -7.56 -31.99 36.92
N HIS A 57 -7.92 -31.32 35.83
CA HIS A 57 -8.25 -32.00 34.58
C HIS A 57 -7.01 -32.11 33.67
N LEU A 58 -6.62 -33.33 33.29
CA LEU A 58 -5.38 -33.62 32.52
C LEU A 58 -5.30 -32.92 31.15
N LEU A 59 -6.44 -32.57 30.54
CA LEU A 59 -6.49 -31.84 29.27
C LEU A 59 -6.21 -30.34 29.42
N MET A 60 -6.16 -29.80 30.64
CA MET A 60 -5.88 -28.38 30.87
C MET A 60 -4.46 -28.01 30.41
N ARG A 61 -4.28 -26.73 30.07
CA ARG A 61 -2.97 -26.18 29.69
C ARG A 61 -1.99 -26.23 30.86
N LYS A 62 -0.70 -26.27 30.56
CA LYS A 62 0.40 -26.32 31.56
C LYS A 62 0.21 -25.23 32.62
N ASP A 63 -0.10 -24.01 32.18
CA ASP A 63 -0.21 -22.83 33.04
C ASP A 63 -1.41 -22.92 33.99
N VAL A 64 -2.52 -23.50 33.54
CA VAL A 64 -3.73 -23.67 34.35
C VAL A 64 -3.49 -24.71 35.45
N ILE A 65 -2.88 -25.85 35.12
CA ILE A 65 -2.51 -26.87 36.11
C ILE A 65 -1.49 -26.30 37.11
N LYS A 66 -0.54 -25.50 36.62
CA LYS A 66 0.45 -24.80 37.44
C LYS A 66 -0.20 -23.80 38.40
N SER A 67 -1.23 -23.07 37.98
CA SER A 67 -1.99 -22.17 38.86
C SER A 67 -2.63 -22.91 40.03
N TYR A 68 -3.28 -24.05 39.80
CA TYR A 68 -3.85 -24.88 40.87
C TYR A 68 -2.78 -25.40 41.84
N VAL A 69 -1.62 -25.80 41.31
CA VAL A 69 -0.47 -26.21 42.14
C VAL A 69 0.06 -25.05 42.97
N LEU A 70 0.20 -23.86 42.38
CA LEU A 70 0.65 -22.66 43.08
C LEU A 70 -0.32 -22.23 44.17
N GLU A 71 -1.61 -22.24 43.90
CA GLU A 71 -2.67 -21.91 44.85
C GLU A 71 -2.60 -22.82 46.09
N TYR A 72 -2.55 -24.13 45.89
CA TYR A 72 -2.40 -25.09 46.97
C TYR A 72 -1.10 -24.91 47.78
N LEU A 73 0.03 -24.67 47.10
CA LEU A 73 1.32 -24.46 47.77
C LEU A 73 1.36 -23.16 48.60
N VAL A 74 0.59 -22.15 48.20
CA VAL A 74 0.43 -20.91 48.98
C VAL A 74 -0.52 -21.12 50.16
N ASP A 75 -1.62 -21.85 49.96
CA ASP A 75 -2.59 -22.17 51.02
C ASP A 75 -1.97 -23.03 52.14
N GLU A 76 -1.15 -24.02 51.78
CA GLU A 76 -0.41 -24.85 52.73
C GLU A 76 0.80 -24.11 53.36
N SER A 77 0.96 -22.80 53.10
CA SER A 77 2.07 -21.95 53.60
C SER A 77 3.47 -22.47 53.21
N ILE A 78 3.55 -23.26 52.15
CA ILE A 78 4.78 -23.82 51.63
C ILE A 78 5.52 -22.77 50.77
N LEU A 79 4.78 -21.90 50.08
CA LEU A 79 5.28 -20.73 49.37
C LEU A 79 4.68 -19.44 49.95
N PRO A 80 5.44 -18.33 50.01
CA PRO A 80 4.90 -17.05 50.45
C PRO A 80 3.88 -16.51 49.42
N SER A 81 2.82 -15.85 49.90
CA SER A 81 1.74 -15.31 49.06
C SER A 81 2.18 -14.26 48.03
N THR A 82 3.38 -13.70 48.17
CA THR A 82 4.03 -12.78 47.21
C THR A 82 4.26 -13.39 45.82
N VAL A 83 4.24 -14.72 45.71
CA VAL A 83 4.40 -15.46 44.45
C VAL A 83 3.19 -15.30 43.52
N LEU A 84 1.98 -15.21 44.07
CA LEU A 84 0.76 -15.01 43.28
C LEU A 84 0.76 -13.63 42.62
N GLU A 85 1.32 -12.61 43.28
CA GLU A 85 1.43 -11.25 42.72
C GLU A 85 2.42 -11.18 41.56
N THR A 86 3.51 -11.95 41.60
CA THR A 86 4.52 -11.94 40.54
C THR A 86 4.06 -12.69 39.28
N ALA A 87 3.30 -13.78 39.44
CA ALA A 87 2.73 -14.54 38.32
C ALA A 87 1.69 -13.78 37.48
N ILE A 88 1.10 -12.70 38.02
CA ILE A 88 0.15 -11.83 37.31
C ILE A 88 0.87 -10.87 36.35
N THR A 89 2.18 -10.64 36.51
CA THR A 89 2.93 -9.61 35.75
C THR A 89 3.53 -10.06 34.42
N VAL A 90 3.31 -11.31 33.99
CA VAL A 90 3.67 -11.74 32.63
C VAL A 90 2.43 -12.20 31.88
N PRO A 91 1.65 -11.27 31.28
CA PRO A 91 0.57 -11.66 30.39
C PRO A 91 1.19 -12.24 29.12
N THR A 92 0.94 -13.52 28.90
CA THR A 92 1.06 -14.21 27.61
C THR A 92 0.07 -13.67 26.56
N ASP A 93 -0.62 -12.57 26.86
CA ASP A 93 -1.64 -11.88 26.04
C ASP A 93 -1.06 -10.76 25.15
N ASN A 94 0.14 -10.27 25.47
CA ASN A 94 0.77 -9.18 24.72
C ASN A 94 1.09 -9.55 23.27
N THR A 95 1.22 -10.84 22.93
CA THR A 95 1.48 -11.29 21.54
C THR A 95 0.27 -11.11 20.64
N PHE A 96 -0.95 -11.29 21.15
CA PHE A 96 -2.16 -11.12 20.35
C PHE A 96 -2.49 -9.64 20.15
N GLU A 97 -2.29 -8.81 21.18
CA GLU A 97 -2.47 -7.36 21.08
C GLU A 97 -1.41 -6.72 20.17
N LEU A 98 -0.14 -7.15 20.26
CA LEU A 98 0.91 -6.68 19.36
C LEU A 98 0.59 -7.01 17.91
N LYS A 99 0.10 -8.23 17.64
CA LYS A 99 -0.29 -8.65 16.28
C LYS A 99 -1.52 -7.91 15.75
N ARG A 100 -2.46 -7.55 16.62
CA ARG A 100 -3.61 -6.69 16.26
C ARG A 100 -3.16 -5.28 15.90
N LEU A 101 -2.24 -4.72 16.68
CA LEU A 101 -1.70 -3.38 16.47
C LEU A 101 -0.87 -3.30 15.18
N GLU A 102 -0.03 -4.30 14.92
CA GLU A 102 0.70 -4.43 13.65
C GLU A 102 -0.25 -4.49 12.45
N MET A 103 -1.33 -5.26 12.55
CA MET A 103 -2.33 -5.35 11.49
C MET A 103 -3.07 -4.02 11.27
N GLN A 104 -3.35 -3.25 12.33
CA GLN A 104 -3.94 -1.91 12.21
C GLN A 104 -2.97 -0.94 11.52
N MET A 105 -1.71 -0.91 11.93
CA MET A 105 -0.69 -0.07 11.31
C MET A 105 -0.50 -0.42 9.83
N GLN A 106 -0.53 -1.70 9.49
CA GLN A 106 -0.41 -2.15 8.11
C GLN A 106 -1.58 -1.66 7.24
N LYS A 107 -2.81 -1.78 7.73
CA LYS A 107 -4.00 -1.25 7.04
C LYS A 107 -3.93 0.26 6.87
N GLU A 108 -3.56 0.99 7.91
CA GLU A 108 -3.45 2.45 7.85
C GLU A 108 -2.37 2.89 6.85
N LYS A 109 -1.25 2.16 6.79
CA LYS A 109 -0.19 2.40 5.82
C LYS A 109 -0.67 2.13 4.39
N GLU A 110 -1.37 1.02 4.17
CA GLU A 110 -1.94 0.67 2.86
C GLU A 110 -3.00 1.68 2.40
N GLU A 111 -3.88 2.13 3.30
CA GLU A 111 -4.86 3.19 3.00
C GLU A 111 -4.17 4.50 2.66
N ARG A 112 -3.15 4.90 3.44
CA ARG A 112 -2.38 6.12 3.18
C ARG A 112 -1.65 6.06 1.83
N GLU A 113 -1.08 4.90 1.49
CA GLU A 113 -0.41 4.68 0.21
C GLU A 113 -1.40 4.72 -0.96
N MET A 114 -2.56 4.05 -0.82
CA MET A 114 -3.63 4.10 -1.82
C MET A 114 -4.16 5.52 -2.02
N GLN A 115 -4.29 6.29 -0.94
CA GLN A 115 -4.76 7.66 -1.00
C GLN A 115 -3.74 8.60 -1.68
N MET A 116 -2.46 8.45 -1.38
CA MET A 116 -1.40 9.19 -2.08
C MET A 116 -1.33 8.82 -3.57
N GLN A 117 -1.50 7.54 -3.91
CA GLN A 117 -1.52 7.09 -5.29
C GLN A 117 -2.71 7.69 -6.06
N LYS A 118 -3.91 7.66 -5.47
CA LYS A 118 -5.10 8.27 -6.05
C LYS A 118 -4.96 9.78 -6.22
N GLU A 119 -4.41 10.48 -5.23
CA GLU A 119 -4.16 11.92 -5.31
C GLU A 119 -3.14 12.26 -6.42
N LYS A 120 -2.08 11.43 -6.57
CA LYS A 120 -1.10 11.59 -7.64
C LYS A 120 -1.73 11.39 -9.02
N GLU A 121 -2.52 10.33 -9.19
CA GLU A 121 -3.24 10.05 -10.43
C GLU A 121 -4.25 11.15 -10.77
N GLU A 122 -4.95 11.68 -9.76
CA GLU A 122 -5.89 12.78 -9.94
C GLU A 122 -5.18 14.08 -10.35
N ARG A 123 -4.06 14.43 -9.70
CA ARG A 123 -3.23 15.57 -10.10
C ARG A 123 -2.67 15.40 -11.51
N GLU A 124 -2.23 14.19 -11.87
CA GLU A 124 -1.74 13.90 -13.21
C GLU A 124 -2.84 14.04 -14.26
N MET A 125 -4.02 13.49 -14.00
CA MET A 125 -5.19 13.69 -14.87
C MET A 125 -5.58 15.15 -14.99
N GLN A 126 -5.50 15.92 -13.91
CA GLN A 126 -5.81 17.34 -13.93
C GLN A 126 -4.80 18.13 -14.76
N MET A 127 -3.50 17.86 -14.60
CA MET A 127 -2.45 18.45 -15.43
C MET A 127 -2.64 18.10 -16.91
N GLN A 128 -2.94 16.84 -17.23
CA GLN A 128 -3.20 16.43 -18.62
C GLN A 128 -4.44 17.13 -19.22
N ARG A 129 -5.50 17.31 -18.43
CA ARG A 129 -6.70 18.03 -18.86
C ARG A 129 -6.40 19.51 -19.10
N GLU A 130 -5.64 20.14 -18.20
CA GLU A 130 -5.24 21.53 -18.33
C GLU A 130 -4.27 21.74 -19.51
N GLU A 131 -3.33 20.83 -19.72
CA GLU A 131 -2.44 20.85 -20.89
C GLU A 131 -3.23 20.72 -22.19
N LYS A 132 -4.15 19.76 -22.28
CA LYS A 132 -5.04 19.62 -23.45
C LYS A 132 -5.93 20.84 -23.65
N ALA A 133 -6.41 21.46 -22.57
CA ALA A 133 -7.19 22.68 -22.65
C ALA A 133 -6.35 23.84 -23.19
N ARG A 134 -5.11 24.02 -22.72
CA ARG A 134 -4.18 25.03 -23.23
C ARG A 134 -3.79 24.78 -24.69
N GLU A 135 -3.54 23.53 -25.06
CA GLU A 135 -3.25 23.17 -26.45
C GLU A 135 -4.47 23.45 -27.35
N HIS A 136 -5.67 23.08 -26.89
CA HIS A 136 -6.90 23.36 -27.60
C HIS A 136 -7.15 24.87 -27.76
N GLU A 137 -6.97 25.64 -26.68
CA GLU A 137 -7.07 27.10 -26.70
C GLU A 137 -6.06 27.72 -27.67
N PHE A 138 -4.80 27.27 -27.62
CA PHE A 138 -3.77 27.74 -28.53
C PHE A 138 -4.08 27.41 -29.99
N ARG A 139 -4.59 26.21 -30.27
CA ARG A 139 -5.03 25.80 -31.61
C ARG A 139 -6.20 26.64 -32.11
N MET A 140 -7.20 26.89 -31.25
CA MET A 140 -8.33 27.76 -31.60
C MET A 140 -7.87 29.17 -31.91
N LYS A 141 -6.95 29.72 -31.11
CA LYS A 141 -6.38 31.05 -31.33
C LYS A 141 -5.53 31.13 -32.59
N GLN A 142 -4.82 30.07 -32.98
CA GLN A 142 -4.12 30.00 -34.27
C GLN A 142 -5.09 30.03 -35.46
N LEU A 143 -6.21 29.30 -35.37
CA LEU A 143 -7.25 29.32 -36.39
C LEU A 143 -7.94 30.69 -36.47
N GLU A 144 -8.19 31.34 -35.33
CA GLU A 144 -8.75 32.69 -35.25
C GLU A 144 -7.79 33.76 -35.83
N LEU A 145 -6.49 33.64 -35.56
CA LEU A 145 -5.45 34.54 -36.07
C LEU A 145 -5.02 34.23 -37.51
N GLY A 146 -5.60 33.21 -38.17
CA GLY A 146 -5.28 32.83 -39.54
C GLY A 146 -3.83 32.37 -39.76
N VAL A 147 -3.12 31.95 -38.71
CA VAL A 147 -1.72 31.52 -38.81
C VAL A 147 -1.65 30.09 -39.32
N ILE A 148 -1.76 29.92 -40.64
CA ILE A 148 -1.46 28.65 -41.31
C ILE A 148 0.08 28.51 -41.35
N LYS A 149 0.65 27.76 -40.40
CA LYS A 149 2.01 27.20 -40.58
C LYS A 149 1.91 25.80 -41.18
N GLY A 150 1.88 25.77 -42.52
CA GLY A 150 2.45 24.74 -43.39
C GLY A 150 1.93 23.30 -43.31
N SER A 151 0.98 22.95 -44.18
CA SER A 151 1.10 21.84 -45.16
C SER A 151 -0.23 21.64 -45.92
N ASP A 152 -0.18 21.83 -47.24
CA ASP A 152 -1.26 21.55 -48.21
C ASP A 152 -1.72 20.08 -48.16
N PRO A 153 -3.02 19.75 -48.40
CA PRO A 153 -3.59 19.86 -49.74
C PRO A 153 -5.08 20.23 -49.84
N LYS A 154 -5.41 21.00 -50.89
CA LYS A 154 -6.75 21.07 -51.52
C LYS A 154 -7.94 21.45 -50.61
N VAL A 155 -7.97 22.68 -50.10
CA VAL A 155 -9.23 23.44 -50.01
C VAL A 155 -8.87 24.89 -50.30
N GLY A 156 -9.28 25.38 -51.46
CA GLY A 156 -9.08 26.77 -51.85
C GLY A 156 -9.88 27.67 -50.92
N LEU A 157 -9.20 28.26 -49.93
CA LEU A 157 -9.64 29.50 -49.34
C LEU A 157 -8.79 30.59 -49.94
N ASP A 158 -9.40 31.34 -50.85
CA ASP A 158 -8.87 32.52 -51.50
C ASP A 158 -8.59 33.59 -50.43
N THR A 159 -7.49 33.44 -49.71
CA THR A 159 -6.89 34.57 -48.99
C THR A 159 -6.47 35.53 -50.08
N GLY A 160 -7.28 36.57 -50.32
CA GLY A 160 -7.16 37.57 -51.39
C GLY A 160 -5.88 38.41 -51.37
N VAL A 161 -4.74 37.78 -51.12
CA VAL A 161 -3.40 38.32 -51.18
C VAL A 161 -2.89 38.08 -52.60
N PHE A 162 -2.86 39.14 -53.40
CA PHE A 162 -2.36 39.11 -54.77
C PHE A 162 -0.85 38.79 -54.79
N ASP A 163 -0.51 37.57 -55.22
CA ASP A 163 0.89 37.10 -55.32
C ASP A 163 1.55 37.62 -56.60
N ILE A 164 2.39 38.64 -56.46
CA ILE A 164 3.08 39.33 -57.56
C ILE A 164 4.01 38.36 -58.32
N SER A 165 4.73 37.49 -57.61
CA SER A 165 5.72 36.58 -58.21
C SER A 165 5.11 35.55 -59.16
N LYS A 166 3.84 35.19 -58.94
CA LYS A 166 3.08 34.33 -59.86
C LYS A 166 2.67 35.08 -61.12
N HIS A 167 2.24 36.34 -60.98
CA HIS A 167 1.68 37.11 -62.07
C HIS A 167 2.73 37.80 -62.95
N VAL A 168 3.91 38.10 -62.40
CA VAL A 168 5.02 38.72 -63.14
C VAL A 168 5.47 37.88 -64.35
N LYS A 169 5.29 36.55 -64.28
CA LYS A 169 5.63 35.63 -65.38
C LYS A 169 4.71 35.77 -66.60
N PHE A 170 3.52 36.34 -66.41
CA PHE A 170 2.53 36.57 -67.47
C PHE A 170 2.61 37.99 -68.05
N VAL A 171 3.43 38.86 -67.46
CA VAL A 171 3.69 40.19 -68.01
C VAL A 171 4.42 39.99 -69.36
N PRO A 172 3.88 40.54 -70.46
CA PRO A 172 4.57 40.52 -71.74
C PRO A 172 5.99 41.09 -71.61
N LYS A 173 6.92 40.72 -72.49
CA LYS A 173 8.22 41.40 -72.50
C LYS A 173 8.04 42.80 -73.08
N PHE A 174 8.65 43.80 -72.45
CA PHE A 174 8.64 45.17 -72.95
C PHE A 174 9.40 45.29 -74.27
N GLN A 175 8.85 46.04 -75.22
CA GLN A 175 9.48 46.31 -76.51
C GLN A 175 9.36 47.82 -76.81
N GLU A 176 10.51 48.48 -77.02
CA GLU A 176 10.59 49.94 -77.25
C GLU A 176 10.06 50.38 -78.62
N ASP A 177 10.04 49.48 -79.60
CA ASP A 177 9.58 49.71 -80.97
C ASP A 177 8.06 49.90 -81.07
N ASN A 178 7.29 49.40 -80.09
CA ASN A 178 5.83 49.55 -80.07
C ASN A 178 5.26 49.51 -78.64
N VAL A 179 5.54 50.57 -77.90
CA VAL A 179 5.13 50.76 -76.49
C VAL A 179 3.61 50.67 -76.32
N GLU A 180 2.83 51.23 -77.24
CA GLU A 180 1.36 51.24 -77.16
C GLU A 180 0.76 49.83 -77.27
N LYS A 181 1.35 48.96 -78.10
CA LYS A 181 0.94 47.55 -78.21
C LYS A 181 1.29 46.74 -76.96
N PHE A 182 2.37 47.10 -76.26
CA PHE A 182 2.72 46.49 -74.97
C PHE A 182 1.66 46.81 -73.91
N PHE A 183 1.31 48.09 -73.73
CA PHE A 183 0.30 48.49 -72.75
C PHE A 183 -1.06 47.86 -73.04
N ASN A 184 -1.53 47.89 -74.29
CA ASN A 184 -2.77 47.23 -74.67
C ASN A 184 -2.80 45.73 -74.34
N ARG A 185 -1.67 45.03 -74.45
CA ARG A 185 -1.56 43.60 -74.08
C ARG A 185 -1.51 43.43 -72.57
N PHE A 186 -0.77 44.28 -71.87
CA PHE A 186 -0.66 44.27 -70.42
C PHE A 186 -2.01 44.54 -69.74
N GLU A 187 -2.72 45.60 -70.14
CA GLU A 187 -4.02 45.96 -69.58
C GLU A 187 -5.06 44.87 -69.84
N LYS A 188 -5.08 44.31 -71.06
CA LYS A 188 -5.98 43.20 -71.40
C LYS A 188 -5.69 41.97 -70.54
N LEU A 189 -4.43 41.66 -70.25
CA LEU A 189 -4.05 40.56 -69.35
C LEU A 189 -4.40 40.88 -67.89
N GLY A 190 -4.19 42.12 -67.46
CA GLY A 190 -4.55 42.58 -66.12
C GLY A 190 -6.05 42.51 -65.86
N GLU A 191 -6.89 42.86 -66.84
CA GLU A 191 -8.33 42.74 -66.74
C GLU A 191 -8.80 41.28 -66.82
N GLN A 192 -8.21 40.48 -67.73
CA GLN A 192 -8.54 39.06 -67.88
C GLN A 192 -8.16 38.23 -66.64
N LEU A 193 -7.04 38.54 -66.01
CA LEU A 193 -6.53 37.86 -64.81
C LEU A 193 -6.92 38.56 -63.50
N LYS A 194 -7.74 39.62 -63.58
CA LYS A 194 -8.23 40.42 -62.45
C LYS A 194 -7.11 40.93 -61.53
N TRP A 195 -6.02 41.46 -62.09
CA TRP A 195 -4.93 42.06 -61.34
C TRP A 195 -5.38 43.36 -60.65
N PRO A 196 -5.09 43.56 -59.35
CA PRO A 196 -5.39 44.80 -58.65
C PRO A 196 -4.65 45.99 -59.29
N ARG A 197 -5.38 47.07 -59.63
CA ARG A 197 -4.81 48.24 -60.33
C ARG A 197 -3.70 48.93 -59.52
N ASP A 198 -3.75 48.87 -58.19
CA ASP A 198 -2.72 49.36 -57.27
C ASP A 198 -1.39 48.57 -57.36
N LYS A 199 -1.39 47.40 -58.01
CA LYS A 199 -0.21 46.55 -58.22
C LYS A 199 0.31 46.56 -59.65
N TRP A 200 -0.37 47.23 -60.59
CA TRP A 200 0.04 47.26 -61.99
C TRP A 200 1.42 47.88 -62.18
N SER A 201 1.74 48.93 -61.42
CA SER A 201 3.06 49.57 -61.43
C SER A 201 4.20 48.69 -60.93
N ILE A 202 3.91 47.65 -60.14
CA ILE A 202 4.93 46.71 -59.64
C ILE A 202 5.22 45.63 -60.69
N LEU A 203 4.32 45.45 -61.67
CA LEU A 203 4.42 44.41 -62.69
C LEU A 203 5.07 44.88 -64.00
N ILE A 204 5.17 46.19 -64.26
CA ILE A 204 5.67 46.78 -65.52
C ILE A 204 7.08 47.34 -65.41
#